data_AF-A0A939H730-F1
#
_entry.id   AF-A0A939H730-F1
#
_cell.length_a   1.000
_cell.length_b   1.000
_cell.length_c   1.000
_cell.angle_alpha   90.00
_cell.angle_beta   90.00
_cell.angle_gamma   90.00
#
_symmetry.space_group_name_H-M   'P 1'
#
loop_
_entity.id
_entity.type
_entity.pdbx_description
1 polymer ?
#
loop_
_entity_poly.entity_id
_entity_poly.type
_entity_poly.pdbx_seq_one_letter_code
_entity_poly.pdbx_strand_id
1 'polypeptide(L)' 'MTINKNELFKAMEVYNYSQASLARKMKIDPVTLYYVLNDKRKAGNKFINGLKLAFPDEVVKNIVLI' A
#
# COMPACT_ATOMS: atom_id res chain seq x y z
N MET A 1 3.80 5.90 -10.24
CA MET A 1 2.36 6.06 -9.99
C MET A 1 2.17 6.79 -8.67
N THR A 2 1.03 7.43 -8.50
CA THR A 2 0.67 8.11 -7.25
C THR A 2 -0.33 7.25 -6.50
N ILE A 3 -0.30 7.28 -5.17
CA ILE A 3 -1.29 6.60 -4.34
C ILE A 3 -2.07 7.60 -3.51
N ASN A 4 -3.33 7.30 -3.24
CA ASN A 4 -4.13 7.98 -2.25
C ASN A 4 -3.80 7.41 -0.86
N LYS A 5 -2.93 8.10 -0.12
CA LYS A 5 -2.48 7.67 1.22
C LYS A 5 -3.62 7.61 2.23
N ASN A 6 -4.63 8.48 2.11
CA ASN A 6 -5.77 8.48 3.02
C ASN A 6 -6.59 7.19 2.86
N GLU A 7 -6.86 6.77 1.62
CA GLU A 7 -7.54 5.50 1.35
C GLU A 7 -6.71 4.29 1.79
N LEU A 8 -5.39 4.36 1.65
CA LEU A 8 -4.50 3.31 2.17
C LEU A 8 -4.56 3.22 3.70
N PHE A 9 -4.53 4.35 4.43
CA PHE A 9 -4.62 4.33 5.89
C PHE A 9 -6.00 3.86 6.38
N LYS A 10 -7.09 4.29 5.75
CA LYS A 10 -8.43 3.76 6.04
C LYS A 10 -8.49 2.24 5.83
N ALA A 11 -7.95 1.75 4.72
CA ALA A 11 -7.88 0.31 4.47
C ALA A 11 -7.03 -0.41 5.53
N MET A 12 -5.93 0.19 5.98
CA MET A 12 -5.13 -0.38 7.06
C MET A 12 -5.92 -0.47 8.37
N GLU A 13 -6.71 0.55 8.73
CA GLU A 13 -7.56 0.52 9.92
C GLU A 13 -8.65 -0.55 9.83
N VAL A 14 -9.39 -0.59 8.71
CA VAL A 14 -10.50 -1.55 8.50
C VAL A 14 -10.01 -3.00 8.56
N TYR A 15 -8.84 -3.29 7.98
CA TYR A 15 -8.27 -4.64 7.96
C TYR A 15 -7.33 -4.92 9.14
N ASN A 16 -7.23 -3.99 10.10
CA ASN A 16 -6.37 -4.06 11.28
C ASN A 16 -4.90 -4.37 10.95
N TYR A 17 -4.36 -3.69 9.94
CA TYR A 17 -2.97 -3.82 9.52
C TYR A 17 -2.10 -2.71 10.10
N SER A 18 -1.11 -3.09 10.91
CA SER A 18 0.09 -2.28 11.12
C SER A 18 0.90 -2.13 9.82
N GLN A 19 1.79 -1.13 9.74
CA GLN A 19 2.71 -1.01 8.60
C GLN A 19 3.56 -2.26 8.40
N ALA A 20 4.02 -2.89 9.50
CA ALA A 20 4.84 -4.11 9.44
C ALA A 20 4.05 -5.30 8.90
N SER A 21 2.81 -5.51 9.37
CA SER A 21 1.94 -6.57 8.85
C SER A 21 1.53 -6.33 7.41
N LEU A 22 1.30 -5.08 7.02
CA LEU A 22 1.00 -4.71 5.64
C LEU A 22 2.18 -5.06 4.73
N ALA A 23 3.39 -4.64 5.07
CA ALA A 23 4.59 -4.94 4.28
C ALA A 23 4.78 -6.46 4.06
N ARG A 24 4.55 -7.26 5.11
CA ARG A 24 4.57 -8.73 5.03
C ARG A 24 3.53 -9.29 4.06
N LYS A 25 2.27 -8.83 4.16
CA LYS A 25 1.19 -9.26 3.25
C LYS A 25 1.45 -8.85 1.80
N MET A 26 1.96 -7.65 1.60
CA MET A 26 2.38 -7.14 0.30
C MET A 26 3.62 -7.84 -0.26
N LYS A 27 4.32 -8.66 0.53
CA LYS A 27 5.61 -9.29 0.18
C LYS A 27 6.65 -8.28 -0.29
N ILE A 28 6.70 -7.12 0.36
CA ILE A 28 7.70 -6.07 0.11
C ILE A 28 8.53 -5.80 1.36
N ASP A 29 9.68 -5.17 1.15
CA ASP A 29 10.52 -4.69 2.24
C ASP A 29 9.81 -3.54 3.00
N PRO A 30 9.77 -3.56 4.35
CA PRO A 30 9.19 -2.48 5.15
C PRO A 30 9.74 -1.09 4.81
N VAL A 31 11.01 -0.98 4.43
CA VAL A 31 11.65 0.27 3.99
C VAL A 31 11.02 0.77 2.70
N THR A 32 10.64 -0.13 1.79
CA THR A 32 9.93 0.26 0.55
C THR A 32 8.57 0.87 0.89
N LEU A 33 7.81 0.25 1.81
CA LEU A 33 6.54 0.80 2.27
C LEU A 33 6.75 2.17 2.92
N TYR A 34 7.71 2.27 3.85
CA TYR A 34 8.05 3.52 4.53
C TYR A 34 8.40 4.64 3.55
N TYR A 35 9.23 4.37 2.54
CA TYR A 35 9.60 5.38 1.54
C TYR A 35 8.43 5.83 0.69
N VAL A 36 7.49 4.94 0.36
CA VAL A 36 6.29 5.32 -0.38
C VAL A 36 5.35 6.16 0.48
N LEU A 37 5.14 5.78 1.75
CA LEU A 37 4.25 6.52 2.66
C LEU A 37 4.77 7.92 2.99
N ASN A 38 6.09 8.10 3.04
CA ASN A 38 6.76 9.37 3.35
C ASN A 38 7.17 10.15 2.09
N ASP A 39 6.64 9.80 0.92
CA ASP A 39 6.92 10.44 -0.38
C ASP A 39 8.40 10.48 -0.78
N LYS A 40 9.26 9.70 -0.11
CA LYS A 40 10.68 9.54 -0.45
C LYS A 40 10.88 8.75 -1.74
N ARG A 41 9.87 7.95 -2.13
CA ARG A 41 9.85 7.18 -3.37
C ARG A 41 8.43 7.07 -3.92
N LYS A 42 8.28 7.17 -5.24
CA LYS A 42 6.97 6.89 -5.89
C LYS A 42 6.62 5.41 -5.82
N ALA A 43 5.32 5.10 -5.77
CA ALA A 43 4.84 3.73 -5.90
C ALA A 43 5.13 3.20 -7.32
N GLY A 44 5.86 2.08 -7.38
CA GLY A 44 6.14 1.34 -8.62
C GLY A 44 5.37 0.03 -8.69
N ASN A 45 5.52 -0.72 -9.79
CA ASN A 45 4.77 -1.95 -10.07
C ASN A 45 4.82 -2.98 -8.94
N LYS A 46 5.99 -3.16 -8.29
CA LYS A 46 6.12 -4.08 -7.14
C LYS A 46 5.22 -3.68 -5.97
N PHE A 47 5.08 -2.39 -5.70
CA PHE A 47 4.20 -1.88 -4.65
C PHE A 47 2.73 -2.12 -5.00
N ILE A 48 2.34 -1.81 -6.24
CA ILE A 48 0.95 -2.02 -6.71
C ILE A 48 0.57 -3.50 -6.68
N ASN A 49 1.43 -4.38 -7.17
CA ASN A 49 1.21 -5.82 -7.09
C ASN A 49 1.12 -6.29 -5.63
N GLY A 50 1.95 -5.73 -4.75
CA GLY A 50 1.84 -5.98 -3.31
C GLY A 50 0.50 -5.58 -2.72
N LEU A 51 -0.08 -4.44 -3.13
CA LEU A 51 -1.41 -4.02 -2.67
C LEU A 51 -2.48 -5.04 -3.06
N LYS A 52 -2.43 -5.58 -4.27
CA LYS A 52 -3.34 -6.64 -4.74
C LYS A 52 -3.22 -7.95 -3.97
N LEU A 53 -2.08 -8.19 -3.32
CA LEU A 53 -1.92 -9.35 -2.41
C LEU A 53 -2.47 -9.08 -1.01
N ALA A 54 -2.52 -7.81 -0.59
CA ALA A 54 -2.92 -7.42 0.76
C ALA A 54 -4.41 -7.05 0.87
N PHE A 55 -5.02 -6.58 -0.22
CA PHE A 55 -6.37 -6.05 -0.28
C PHE A 55 -7.15 -6.54 -1.50
N PRO A 56 -8.49 -6.58 -1.45
CA PRO A 56 -9.34 -6.82 -2.62
C PRO A 56 -9.18 -5.73 -3.71
N ASP A 57 -9.42 -6.08 -4.96
CA ASP A 57 -9.22 -5.20 -6.13
C ASP A 57 -10.00 -3.88 -6.03
N GLU A 58 -11.22 -3.90 -5.47
CA GLU A 58 -12.04 -2.70 -5.27
C GLU A 58 -11.36 -1.67 -4.35
N VAL A 59 -10.74 -2.15 -3.28
CA VAL A 59 -9.97 -1.31 -2.36
C VAL A 59 -8.72 -0.76 -3.04
N VAL A 60 -8.02 -1.61 -3.82
CA VAL A 60 -6.81 -1.20 -4.54
C VAL A 60 -7.11 -0.10 -5.56
N LYS A 61 -8.26 -0.16 -6.25
CA LYS A 61 -8.70 0.91 -7.19
C LYS A 61 -8.84 2.27 -6.51
N ASN A 62 -9.28 2.32 -5.25
CA ASN A 62 -9.39 3.57 -4.50
C ASN A 62 -8.02 4.09 -4.02
N ILE A 63 -7.05 3.19 -3.86
CA ILE A 63 -5.69 3.54 -3.42
C ILE A 63 -4.81 3.99 -4.60
N VAL A 64 -4.93 3.37 -5.76
CA VAL A 64 -4.04 3.64 -6.90
C VAL A 64 -4.63 4.70 -7.81
N LEU A 65 -3.96 5.84 -7.93
CA LEU A 65 -4.35 6.92 -8.83
C LEU A 65 -3.64 6.70 -10.18
N ILE A 66 -4.42 6.53 -11.25
CA ILE A 66 -3.94 6.40 -12.63
C ILE A 66 -3.57 7.77 -13.17
#